data_AF-A0AAJ0GSK6-F1
#
_entry.id   AF-A0AAJ0GSK6-F1
#
_cell.length_a   1.000
_cell.length_b   1.000
_cell.length_c   1.000
_cell.angle_alpha   90.00
_cell.angle_beta   90.00
_cell.angle_gamma   90.00
#
_symmetry.space_group_name_H-M   'P 1'
#
loop_
_entity.id
_entity.type
_entity.pdbx_description
1 polymer ?
#
loop_
_entity_poly.entity_id
_entity_poly.type
_entity_poly.pdbx_seq_one_letter_code
_entity_poly.pdbx_strand_id
1 'polypeptide(L)'
;MQTVRSATAASLGSRVLGEIEETTLDEVLASARTSFAASTNNDNDDSNAGPAPTTSIQLKVFPIDVLNELVNRHFRATQSAPLAVTGRHRELLYVLVATLISAPHNKAVAIVDFTGRFEPLRLLATNPLGNANTSHETGDAAPRRPTVQRADLEHVHIIRARRCGASDAARCVASIKEYMLYGNHRSHDREWWGTVVIGGGLNPAGGVSAAAAAQVAVTADWKGWLRVDRAEVPTFWDMSAEEALADREKRQAAVEDAGWVATSPWGNFTIGRRERAQ
;
A
#
# COMPACT_ATOMS: atom_id res chain seq x y z
N MET A 1 10.59 30.94 -40.45
CA MET A 1 9.31 30.30 -40.05
C MET A 1 9.44 28.81 -40.33
N GLN A 2 9.56 28.00 -39.28
CA GLN A 2 9.74 26.55 -39.32
C GLN A 2 8.38 25.84 -39.29
N THR A 3 8.21 24.82 -40.13
CA THR A 3 7.16 23.80 -40.02
C THR A 3 7.81 22.43 -39.94
N VAL A 4 7.95 21.91 -38.71
CA VAL A 4 8.22 20.49 -38.46
C VAL A 4 7.44 20.05 -37.23
N ARG A 5 6.21 19.55 -37.41
CA ARG A 5 5.48 18.71 -36.42
C ARG A 5 4.41 17.89 -37.12
N SER A 6 4.70 16.65 -37.52
CA SER A 6 3.68 15.62 -37.83
C SER A 6 4.28 14.21 -37.88
N ALA A 7 4.95 13.78 -36.80
CA ALA A 7 5.42 12.39 -36.70
C ALA A 7 5.22 11.74 -35.32
N THR A 8 4.86 12.49 -34.28
CA THR A 8 4.74 11.95 -32.90
C THR A 8 3.37 11.36 -32.57
N ALA A 9 2.32 11.66 -33.34
CA ALA A 9 0.97 11.17 -33.06
C ALA A 9 0.74 9.70 -33.47
N ALA A 10 1.51 9.18 -34.43
CA ALA A 10 1.30 7.82 -34.94
C ALA A 10 1.85 6.71 -34.00
N SER A 11 2.82 7.01 -33.13
CA SER A 11 3.39 5.99 -32.23
C SER A 11 2.55 5.69 -30.98
N LEU A 12 1.58 6.55 -30.65
CA LEU A 12 0.71 6.42 -29.48
C LEU A 12 -0.46 5.43 -29.69
N GLY A 13 -0.84 5.14 -30.95
CA GLY A 13 -1.99 4.27 -31.25
C GLY A 13 -1.70 2.75 -31.23
N SER A 14 -0.43 2.33 -31.29
CA SER A 14 -0.09 0.90 -31.39
C SER A 14 -0.01 0.17 -30.05
N ARG A 15 0.02 0.89 -28.91
CA ARG A 15 0.02 0.29 -27.56
C ARG A 15 -1.37 0.18 -26.91
N VAL A 16 -2.42 0.66 -27.57
CA VAL A 16 -3.79 0.67 -27.03
C VAL A 16 -4.58 -0.59 -27.40
N LEU A 17 -4.04 -1.50 -28.23
CA LEU A 17 -4.73 -2.75 -28.63
C LEU A 17 -4.09 -4.03 -28.07
N GLY A 18 -3.20 -3.91 -27.08
CA GLY A 18 -2.61 -5.06 -26.37
C GLY A 18 -3.44 -5.57 -25.19
N GLU A 19 -4.44 -4.81 -24.73
CA GLU A 19 -5.34 -5.16 -23.63
C GLU A 19 -6.73 -5.53 -24.18
N ILE A 20 -6.83 -6.70 -24.81
CA ILE A 20 -8.09 -7.46 -24.81
C ILE A 20 -7.75 -8.70 -23.99
N GLU A 21 -7.73 -8.53 -22.68
CA GLU A 21 -7.58 -9.63 -21.73
C GLU A 21 -8.91 -10.40 -21.70
N GLU A 22 -8.83 -11.70 -21.92
CA GLU A 22 -9.98 -12.60 -21.96
C GLU A 22 -10.66 -12.59 -20.57
N THR A 23 -11.79 -11.91 -20.46
CA THR A 23 -12.54 -11.79 -19.20
C THR A 23 -12.94 -13.17 -18.70
N THR A 24 -12.54 -13.49 -17.47
CA THR A 24 -12.79 -14.80 -16.87
C THR A 24 -14.27 -14.94 -16.50
N LEU A 25 -14.80 -16.17 -16.54
CA LEU A 25 -16.23 -16.45 -16.26
C LEU A 25 -16.72 -15.92 -14.91
N ASP A 26 -15.82 -15.80 -13.94
CA ASP A 26 -16.11 -15.23 -12.62
C ASP A 26 -16.41 -13.73 -12.68
N GLU A 27 -15.80 -12.99 -13.60
CA GLU A 27 -16.08 -11.57 -13.84
C GLU A 27 -17.45 -11.38 -14.49
N VAL A 28 -17.81 -12.27 -15.42
CA VAL A 28 -19.15 -12.28 -16.04
C VAL A 28 -20.21 -12.61 -15.00
N LEU A 29 -19.95 -13.56 -14.10
CA LEU A 29 -20.86 -13.93 -13.01
C LEU A 29 -20.97 -12.84 -11.93
N ALA A 30 -19.88 -12.14 -11.61
CA ALA A 30 -19.90 -11.00 -10.70
C ALA A 30 -20.73 -9.84 -11.29
N SER A 31 -20.57 -9.57 -12.59
CA SER A 31 -21.35 -8.57 -13.31
C SER A 31 -22.84 -8.94 -13.40
N ALA A 32 -23.16 -10.21 -13.65
CA ALA A 32 -24.56 -10.67 -13.67
C ALA A 32 -25.22 -10.56 -12.30
N ARG A 33 -24.55 -10.94 -11.21
CA ARG A 33 -25.08 -10.85 -9.85
C ARG A 33 -25.35 -9.41 -9.41
N THR A 34 -24.51 -8.46 -9.83
CA THR A 34 -24.73 -7.03 -9.57
C THR A 34 -25.90 -6.49 -10.38
N SER A 35 -26.07 -6.92 -11.64
CA SER A 35 -27.25 -6.57 -12.44
C SER A 35 -28.55 -7.11 -11.86
N PHE A 36 -28.58 -8.37 -11.38
CA PHE A 36 -29.78 -8.95 -10.76
C PHE A 36 -30.15 -8.29 -9.42
N ALA A 37 -29.16 -7.87 -8.63
CA ALA A 37 -29.41 -7.15 -7.37
C ALA A 37 -29.93 -5.72 -7.61
N ALA A 38 -29.57 -5.09 -8.75
CA ALA A 38 -30.12 -3.80 -9.16
C ALA A 38 -31.55 -3.91 -9.71
N SER A 39 -31.91 -5.03 -10.34
CA SER A 39 -33.26 -5.25 -10.88
C SER A 39 -34.34 -5.56 -9.84
N THR A 40 -33.99 -5.90 -8.59
CA THR A 40 -35.00 -6.19 -7.55
C THR A 40 -35.51 -4.95 -6.80
N ASN A 41 -34.94 -3.77 -7.04
CA ASN A 41 -35.38 -2.52 -6.43
C ASN A 41 -35.50 -1.44 -7.51
N ASN A 42 -36.66 -1.36 -8.17
CA ASN A 42 -37.38 -0.12 -8.50
C ASN A 42 -38.45 -0.41 -9.58
N ASP A 43 -39.70 -0.51 -9.12
CA ASP A 43 -40.85 -0.12 -9.93
C ASP A 43 -40.82 1.42 -10.07
N ASN A 44 -41.09 1.88 -11.30
CA ASN A 44 -41.33 3.27 -11.73
C ASN A 44 -40.16 4.26 -11.62
N ASP A 45 -39.56 4.66 -12.75
CA ASP A 45 -39.88 5.93 -13.41
C ASP A 45 -39.06 6.09 -14.70
N ASP A 46 -39.69 6.70 -15.70
CA ASP A 46 -39.12 7.03 -17.01
C ASP A 46 -38.03 8.09 -16.86
N SER A 47 -36.78 7.79 -17.24
CA SER A 47 -35.89 8.74 -17.95
C SER A 47 -34.49 8.16 -18.20
N ASN A 48 -34.23 7.92 -19.48
CA ASN A 48 -32.97 8.10 -20.21
C ASN A 48 -31.71 8.46 -19.37
N ALA A 49 -31.11 7.46 -18.72
CA ALA A 49 -29.77 7.55 -18.16
C ALA A 49 -28.95 6.35 -18.67
N GLY A 50 -27.91 6.64 -19.47
CA GLY A 50 -26.97 5.63 -19.94
C GLY A 50 -26.33 4.89 -18.75
N PRO A 51 -25.90 3.62 -18.93
CA PRO A 51 -25.38 2.83 -17.84
C PRO A 51 -24.16 3.53 -17.21
N ALA A 52 -24.27 3.85 -15.92
CA ALA A 52 -23.17 4.38 -15.13
C ALA A 52 -22.00 3.38 -15.15
N PRO A 53 -20.74 3.85 -15.22
CA PRO A 53 -19.59 2.95 -15.24
C PRO A 53 -19.51 2.20 -13.90
N THR A 54 -19.76 0.90 -13.94
CA THR A 54 -19.47 -0.03 -12.86
C THR A 54 -17.94 -0.12 -12.71
N THR A 55 -17.38 0.62 -11.75
CA THR A 55 -15.97 0.47 -11.38
C THR A 55 -15.76 -0.92 -10.76
N SER A 56 -15.21 -1.85 -11.54
CA SER A 56 -14.66 -3.09 -11.01
C SER A 56 -13.56 -2.75 -10.01
N ILE A 57 -13.70 -3.25 -8.77
CA ILE A 57 -12.69 -3.03 -7.72
C ILE A 57 -11.50 -3.97 -8.00
N GLN A 58 -10.45 -3.44 -8.62
CA GLN A 58 -9.20 -4.17 -8.80
C GLN A 58 -8.40 -4.12 -7.49
N LEU A 59 -8.05 -5.28 -6.94
CA LEU A 59 -7.23 -5.37 -5.74
C LEU A 59 -5.79 -4.97 -6.05
N LYS A 60 -5.19 -4.17 -5.17
CA LYS A 60 -3.79 -3.78 -5.31
C LYS A 60 -2.88 -4.96 -4.93
N VAL A 61 -1.87 -5.21 -5.75
CA VAL A 61 -0.81 -6.17 -5.46
C VAL A 61 0.28 -5.51 -4.62
N PHE A 62 0.60 -6.13 -3.50
CA PHE A 62 1.66 -5.74 -2.57
C PHE A 62 2.91 -6.58 -2.83
N PRO A 63 4.12 -6.04 -2.59
CA PRO A 63 5.38 -6.79 -2.69
C PRO A 63 5.61 -7.75 -1.50
N ILE A 64 4.54 -8.10 -0.77
CA ILE A 64 4.55 -8.96 0.41
C ILE A 64 3.48 -10.02 0.15
N ASP A 65 3.88 -11.23 -0.22
CA ASP A 65 2.94 -12.26 -0.70
C ASP A 65 1.90 -12.64 0.35
N VAL A 66 2.34 -12.80 1.61
CA VAL A 66 1.43 -13.08 2.73
C VAL A 66 0.42 -11.95 2.93
N LEU A 67 0.79 -10.70 2.64
CA LEU A 67 -0.14 -9.57 2.71
C LEU A 67 -1.20 -9.65 1.60
N ASN A 68 -0.82 -10.07 0.38
CA ASN A 68 -1.77 -10.31 -0.71
C ASN A 68 -2.79 -11.37 -0.32
N GLU A 69 -2.37 -12.47 0.32
CA GLU A 69 -3.29 -13.50 0.80
C GLU A 69 -4.30 -12.95 1.84
N LEU A 70 -3.82 -12.17 2.81
CA LEU A 70 -4.68 -11.57 3.83
C LEU A 70 -5.67 -10.57 3.23
N VAL A 71 -5.23 -9.73 2.30
CA VAL A 71 -6.07 -8.77 1.59
C VAL A 71 -7.13 -9.50 0.76
N ASN A 72 -6.76 -10.57 0.06
CA ASN A 72 -7.71 -11.39 -0.70
C ASN A 72 -8.77 -12.05 0.21
N ARG A 73 -8.37 -12.58 1.37
CA ARG A 73 -9.31 -13.15 2.35
C ARG A 73 -10.24 -12.09 2.95
N HIS A 74 -9.72 -10.91 3.29
CA HIS A 74 -10.52 -9.77 3.72
C HIS A 74 -11.53 -9.37 2.65
N PHE A 75 -11.09 -9.17 1.40
CA PHE A 75 -11.96 -8.76 0.31
C PHE A 75 -13.08 -9.77 0.05
N ARG A 76 -12.78 -11.08 0.05
CA ARG A 76 -13.80 -12.13 -0.08
C ARG A 76 -14.85 -12.05 1.02
N ALA A 77 -14.44 -11.72 2.26
CA ALA A 77 -15.33 -11.66 3.41
C ALA A 77 -16.14 -10.36 3.52
N THR A 78 -15.57 -9.21 3.10
CA THR A 78 -16.13 -7.89 3.40
C THR A 78 -16.44 -7.04 2.17
N GLN A 79 -15.99 -7.45 0.98
CA GLN A 79 -16.07 -6.70 -0.28
C GLN A 79 -15.42 -5.30 -0.19
N SER A 80 -14.47 -5.11 0.74
CA SER A 80 -13.76 -3.85 0.93
C SER A 80 -12.29 -3.99 0.49
N ALA A 81 -11.87 -3.04 -0.34
CA ALA A 81 -10.61 -3.08 -1.11
C ALA A 81 -9.35 -2.57 -0.38
N PRO A 82 -9.38 -1.44 0.36
CA PRO A 82 -8.15 -0.86 0.87
C PRO A 82 -7.57 -1.69 2.03
N LEU A 83 -6.24 -1.79 2.05
CA LEU A 83 -5.53 -2.29 3.22
C LEU A 83 -5.66 -1.27 4.37
N ALA A 84 -6.44 -1.59 5.39
CA ALA A 84 -6.63 -0.73 6.55
C ALA A 84 -5.81 -1.23 7.74
N VAL A 85 -4.75 -0.50 8.08
CA VAL A 85 -3.77 -0.85 9.12
C VAL A 85 -4.02 -0.04 10.39
N THR A 86 -3.92 -0.68 11.55
CA THR A 86 -4.04 -0.06 12.87
C THR A 86 -2.86 -0.44 13.78
N GLY A 87 -2.78 0.17 14.97
CA GLY A 87 -1.69 -0.04 15.93
C GLY A 87 -0.41 0.72 15.53
N ARG A 88 0.75 0.06 15.69
CA ARG A 88 2.09 0.58 15.35
C ARG A 88 2.40 0.46 13.85
N HIS A 89 1.45 0.88 13.02
CA HIS A 89 1.43 0.76 11.56
C HIS A 89 2.66 1.35 10.83
N ARG A 90 3.34 2.35 11.40
CA ARG A 90 4.50 3.03 10.77
C ARG A 90 5.56 2.04 10.29
N GLU A 91 5.84 1.00 11.05
CA GLU A 91 6.91 0.05 10.76
C GLU A 91 6.60 -0.77 9.50
N LEU A 92 5.36 -1.25 9.37
CA LEU A 92 4.87 -1.88 8.15
C LEU A 92 4.90 -0.90 6.97
N LEU A 93 4.45 0.35 7.17
CA LEU A 93 4.46 1.35 6.10
C LEU A 93 5.88 1.66 5.60
N TYR A 94 6.86 1.79 6.49
CA TYR A 94 8.26 2.02 6.08
C TYR A 94 8.79 0.84 5.27
N VAL A 95 8.57 -0.40 5.73
CA VAL A 95 9.01 -1.60 4.98
C VAL A 95 8.31 -1.70 3.63
N LEU A 96 7.00 -1.48 3.58
CA LEU A 96 6.22 -1.50 2.35
C LEU A 96 6.72 -0.46 1.35
N VAL A 97 6.83 0.81 1.78
CA VAL A 97 7.27 1.91 0.91
C VAL A 97 8.72 1.69 0.46
N ALA A 98 9.62 1.30 1.37
CA ALA A 98 11.01 0.99 1.03
C ALA A 98 11.12 -0.13 -0.02
N THR A 99 10.28 -1.17 0.10
CA THR A 99 10.24 -2.29 -0.85
C THR A 99 9.69 -1.87 -2.21
N LEU A 100 8.67 -1.02 -2.24
CA LEU A 100 8.06 -0.52 -3.47
C LEU A 100 9.01 0.39 -4.27
N ILE A 101 9.74 1.28 -3.61
CA ILE A 101 10.59 2.28 -4.30
C ILE A 101 11.96 1.75 -4.67
N SER A 102 12.45 0.69 -4.02
CA SER A 102 13.73 0.08 -4.33
C SER A 102 13.60 -0.97 -5.44
N ALA A 103 14.74 -1.35 -6.02
CA ALA A 103 14.79 -2.50 -6.92
C ALA A 103 14.33 -3.77 -6.19
N PRO A 104 13.61 -4.69 -6.87
CA PRO A 104 13.29 -4.68 -8.29
C PRO A 104 12.00 -3.91 -8.66
N HIS A 105 11.25 -3.41 -7.68
CA HIS A 105 9.90 -2.89 -7.91
C HIS A 105 9.90 -1.52 -8.59
N ASN A 106 10.83 -0.63 -8.22
CA ASN A 106 11.03 0.69 -8.83
C ASN A 106 9.71 1.45 -9.08
N LYS A 107 8.84 1.51 -8.07
CA LYS A 107 7.55 2.20 -8.13
C LYS A 107 7.65 3.63 -7.59
N ALA A 108 6.65 4.45 -7.92
CA ALA A 108 6.38 5.72 -7.27
C ALA A 108 5.22 5.58 -6.27
N VAL A 109 5.33 6.24 -5.11
CA VAL A 109 4.33 6.15 -4.04
C VAL A 109 3.93 7.55 -3.55
N ALA A 110 2.63 7.77 -3.42
CA ALA A 110 2.07 8.98 -2.83
C ALA A 110 1.71 8.73 -1.36
N ILE A 111 2.00 9.70 -0.48
CA ILE A 111 1.70 9.64 0.96
C ILE A 111 0.95 10.90 1.36
N VAL A 112 -0.23 10.73 1.95
CA VAL A 112 -0.96 11.81 2.61
C VAL A 112 -0.83 11.62 4.12
N ASP A 113 -0.04 12.47 4.77
CA ASP A 113 0.27 12.38 6.19
C ASP A 113 -0.43 13.48 6.99
N PHE A 114 -1.50 13.10 7.70
CA PHE A 114 -2.23 13.96 8.62
C PHE A 114 -1.59 14.03 10.01
N THR A 115 -0.66 13.13 10.31
CA THR A 115 0.01 13.06 11.61
C THR A 115 1.29 13.90 11.64
N GLY A 116 1.88 14.15 10.46
CA GLY A 116 3.18 14.81 10.30
C GLY A 116 4.36 13.98 10.80
N ARG A 117 4.17 12.67 11.02
CA ARG A 117 5.17 11.76 11.63
C ARG A 117 5.84 10.82 10.62
N PHE A 118 5.50 10.94 9.34
CA PHE A 118 6.22 10.24 8.29
C PHE A 118 7.49 11.01 7.91
N GLU A 119 8.62 10.33 8.02
CA GLU A 119 9.96 10.86 7.78
C GLU A 119 10.61 10.13 6.60
N PRO A 120 10.80 10.80 5.44
CA PRO A 120 11.37 10.16 4.25
C PRO A 120 12.75 9.55 4.48
N LEU A 121 13.58 10.21 5.29
CA LEU A 121 14.96 9.78 5.54
C LEU A 121 15.01 8.43 6.27
N ARG A 122 13.96 8.05 7.01
CA ARG A 122 13.88 6.75 7.66
C ARG A 122 13.80 5.60 6.65
N LEU A 123 13.36 5.85 5.42
CA LEU A 123 13.35 4.86 4.35
C LEU A 123 14.78 4.39 4.00
N LEU A 124 15.78 5.27 4.10
CA LEU A 124 17.19 4.91 3.85
C LEU A 124 17.75 3.92 4.89
N ALA A 125 17.22 3.96 6.10
CA ALA A 125 17.59 3.05 7.20
C ALA A 125 16.70 1.79 7.23
N THR A 126 15.68 1.72 6.37
CA THR A 126 14.75 0.59 6.32
C THR A 126 15.27 -0.44 5.35
N ASN A 127 15.31 -1.70 5.77
CA ASN A 127 15.66 -2.81 4.88
C ASN A 127 14.41 -3.23 4.08
N PRO A 128 14.42 -3.07 2.75
CA PRO A 128 13.41 -3.64 1.87
C PRO A 128 13.29 -5.15 2.08
N LEU A 129 12.09 -5.69 1.88
CA LEU A 129 11.90 -7.13 1.78
C LEU A 129 12.54 -7.59 0.47
N GLY A 130 13.54 -8.48 0.58
CA GLY A 130 14.16 -9.09 -0.59
C GLY A 130 13.24 -10.15 -1.19
N ASN A 131 13.18 -10.24 -2.51
CA ASN A 131 12.48 -11.33 -3.18
C ASN A 131 13.12 -12.66 -2.74
N ALA A 132 12.33 -13.53 -2.11
CA ALA A 132 12.76 -14.89 -1.73
C ALA A 132 13.02 -15.79 -2.96
N ASN A 133 12.75 -15.33 -4.19
CA ASN A 133 12.71 -16.17 -5.39
C ASN A 133 13.85 -15.95 -6.39
N THR A 134 14.94 -15.27 -6.01
CA THR A 134 16.14 -15.15 -6.85
C THR A 134 17.31 -15.89 -6.22
N SER A 135 17.18 -17.20 -6.12
CA SER A 135 18.26 -18.13 -5.76
C SER A 135 18.44 -19.16 -6.87
N HIS A 136 18.71 -18.70 -8.08
CA HIS A 136 19.37 -19.52 -9.10
C HIS A 136 20.06 -18.56 -10.06
N GLU A 137 21.34 -18.25 -9.80
CA GLU A 137 22.35 -18.18 -10.85
C GLU A 137 23.76 -18.08 -10.25
N THR A 138 24.63 -18.82 -10.92
CA THR A 138 25.99 -19.25 -10.60
C THR A 138 26.98 -18.09 -10.65
N GLY A 139 27.80 -17.89 -9.60
CA GLY A 139 29.01 -17.06 -9.68
C GLY A 139 29.22 -16.06 -8.55
N ASP A 140 29.92 -16.50 -7.50
CA ASP A 140 30.93 -15.74 -6.73
C ASP A 140 30.70 -14.23 -6.46
N ALA A 141 29.55 -13.86 -5.91
CA ALA A 141 29.36 -12.65 -5.09
C ALA A 141 28.04 -12.78 -4.33
N ALA A 142 28.04 -12.57 -3.00
CA ALA A 142 26.81 -12.60 -2.21
C ALA A 142 25.75 -11.67 -2.84
N PRO A 143 24.49 -12.13 -3.04
CA PRO A 143 23.46 -11.31 -3.66
C PRO A 143 23.27 -10.03 -2.86
N ARG A 144 23.53 -8.89 -3.50
CA ARG A 144 23.46 -7.57 -2.88
C ARG A 144 22.00 -7.33 -2.49
N ARG A 145 21.70 -7.37 -1.19
CA ARG A 145 20.34 -7.07 -0.70
C ARG A 145 19.89 -5.72 -1.26
N PRO A 146 18.63 -5.62 -1.74
CA PRO A 146 18.11 -4.35 -2.19
C PRO A 146 18.17 -3.35 -1.03
N THR A 147 18.74 -2.18 -1.28
CA THR A 147 18.82 -1.08 -0.32
C THR A 147 18.24 0.16 -0.96
N VAL A 148 17.49 0.94 -0.18
CA VAL A 148 16.91 2.21 -0.64
C VAL A 148 18.04 3.21 -0.89
N GLN A 149 18.13 3.71 -2.11
CA GLN A 149 19.07 4.76 -2.48
C GLN A 149 18.47 6.14 -2.27
N ARG A 150 19.31 7.17 -2.16
CA ARG A 150 18.83 8.57 -2.07
C ARG A 150 18.00 8.96 -3.30
N ALA A 151 18.36 8.45 -4.48
CA ALA A 151 17.60 8.66 -5.70
C ALA A 151 16.17 8.10 -5.61
N ASP A 152 15.94 7.01 -4.88
CA ASP A 152 14.61 6.41 -4.73
C ASP A 152 13.64 7.31 -3.96
N LEU A 153 14.17 8.18 -3.08
CA LEU A 153 13.35 9.14 -2.34
C LEU A 153 12.71 10.19 -3.24
N GLU A 154 13.24 10.44 -4.44
CA GLU A 154 12.62 11.34 -5.43
C GLU A 154 11.27 10.81 -5.96
N HIS A 155 10.95 9.54 -5.66
CA HIS A 155 9.74 8.86 -6.08
C HIS A 155 8.74 8.64 -4.93
N VAL A 156 8.97 9.30 -3.79
CA VAL A 156 8.03 9.36 -2.66
C VAL A 156 7.46 10.76 -2.54
N HIS A 157 6.18 10.92 -2.89
CA HIS A 157 5.50 12.22 -2.90
C HIS A 157 4.64 12.38 -1.67
N ILE A 158 4.91 13.39 -0.85
CA ILE A 158 4.29 13.52 0.47
C ILE A 158 3.52 14.82 0.59
N ILE A 159 2.22 14.72 0.85
CA ILE A 159 1.39 15.84 1.29
C ILE A 159 1.23 15.76 2.80
N ARG A 160 1.77 16.75 3.50
CA ARG A 160 1.53 16.92 4.94
C ARG A 160 0.35 17.85 5.15
N ALA A 161 -0.81 17.28 5.45
CA ALA A 161 -2.03 18.04 5.65
C ALA A 161 -2.19 18.41 7.13
N ARG A 162 -2.39 19.71 7.41
CA ARG A 162 -2.62 20.22 8.78
C ARG A 162 -4.09 20.13 9.23
N ARG A 163 -5.02 19.94 8.28
CA ARG A 163 -6.46 19.87 8.56
C ARG A 163 -6.88 18.40 8.67
N CYS A 164 -7.67 18.08 9.68
CA CYS A 164 -8.06 16.71 10.02
C CYS A 164 -9.56 16.54 9.80
N GLY A 165 -9.94 15.75 8.80
CA GLY A 165 -11.33 15.42 8.49
C GLY A 165 -11.43 14.58 7.21
N ALA A 166 -12.48 13.76 7.09
CA ALA A 166 -12.67 12.87 5.94
C ALA A 166 -12.78 13.61 4.60
N SER A 167 -13.45 14.77 4.58
CA SER A 167 -13.58 15.62 3.39
C SER A 167 -12.26 16.26 2.98
N ASP A 168 -11.44 16.67 3.94
CA ASP A 168 -10.08 17.19 3.69
C ASP A 168 -9.18 16.08 3.15
N ALA A 169 -9.31 14.87 3.68
CA ALA A 169 -8.54 13.74 3.23
C ALA A 169 -8.93 13.28 1.82
N ALA A 170 -10.22 13.25 1.47
CA ALA A 170 -10.66 13.02 0.10
C ALA A 170 -10.12 14.08 -0.88
N ARG A 171 -10.09 15.36 -0.47
CA ARG A 171 -9.50 16.44 -1.27
C ARG A 171 -8.01 16.24 -1.46
N CYS A 172 -7.26 15.91 -0.41
CA CYS A 172 -5.82 15.62 -0.51
C CYS A 172 -5.52 14.43 -1.42
N VAL A 173 -6.32 13.37 -1.36
CA VAL A 173 -6.21 12.20 -2.25
C VAL A 173 -6.47 12.60 -3.71
N ALA A 174 -7.49 13.41 -3.97
CA ALA A 174 -7.75 13.93 -5.31
C ALA A 174 -6.60 14.82 -5.83
N SER A 175 -6.10 15.73 -4.99
CA SER A 175 -4.99 16.62 -5.36
C SER A 175 -3.68 15.88 -5.61
N ILE A 176 -3.33 14.87 -4.79
CA ILE A 176 -2.11 14.09 -5.05
C ILE A 176 -2.24 13.24 -6.30
N LYS A 177 -3.42 12.70 -6.58
CA LYS A 177 -3.68 11.97 -7.83
C LYS A 177 -3.50 12.87 -9.05
N GLU A 178 -4.05 14.08 -9.02
CA GLU A 178 -3.87 15.07 -10.08
C GLU A 178 -2.37 15.43 -10.25
N TYR A 179 -1.65 15.63 -9.14
CA TYR A 179 -0.21 15.88 -9.16
C TYR A 179 0.59 14.70 -9.73
N MET A 180 0.24 13.45 -9.41
CA MET A 180 0.92 12.26 -9.93
C MET A 180 0.66 12.03 -11.43
N LEU A 181 -0.46 12.55 -11.96
CA LEU A 181 -0.84 12.38 -13.37
C LEU A 181 -0.33 13.53 -14.24
N TYR A 182 -0.42 14.77 -13.76
CA TYR A 182 -0.19 15.97 -14.55
C TYR A 182 0.85 16.92 -13.95
N GLY A 183 1.30 16.66 -12.73
CA GLY A 183 2.28 17.48 -12.05
C GLY A 183 3.68 17.32 -12.62
N ASN A 184 4.52 18.32 -12.35
CA ASN A 184 5.95 18.25 -12.68
C ASN A 184 6.68 17.51 -11.55
N HIS A 185 7.04 16.25 -11.79
CA HIS A 185 7.77 15.42 -10.83
C HIS A 185 8.75 14.46 -11.52
N ARG A 186 9.73 13.95 -10.79
CA ARG A 186 10.77 13.09 -11.38
C ARG A 186 10.37 11.63 -11.58
N SER A 187 9.13 11.27 -11.28
CA SER A 187 8.66 9.88 -11.29
C SER A 187 7.97 9.41 -12.58
N HIS A 188 8.10 10.16 -13.68
CA HIS A 188 7.45 9.79 -14.96
C HIS A 188 8.00 8.50 -15.59
N ASP A 189 9.17 8.05 -15.14
CA ASP A 189 9.81 6.81 -15.54
C ASP A 189 9.36 5.58 -14.72
N ARG A 190 8.61 5.80 -13.64
CA ARG A 190 8.15 4.74 -12.72
C ARG A 190 6.62 4.63 -12.72
N GLU A 191 6.12 3.41 -12.64
CA GLU A 191 4.69 3.20 -12.44
C GLU A 191 4.28 3.75 -11.06
N TRP A 192 3.23 4.56 -11.04
CA TRP A 192 2.59 4.99 -9.80
C TRP A 192 1.81 3.83 -9.18
N TRP A 193 2.30 3.34 -8.03
CA TRP A 193 1.68 2.21 -7.36
C TRP A 193 0.35 2.60 -6.67
N GLY A 194 0.31 3.74 -5.99
CA GLY A 194 -0.92 4.21 -5.33
C GLY A 194 -0.67 5.22 -4.22
N THR A 195 -1.74 5.51 -3.47
CA THR A 195 -1.73 6.46 -2.35
C THR A 195 -1.84 5.74 -1.01
N VAL A 196 -0.95 6.09 -0.08
CA VAL A 196 -0.98 5.72 1.33
C VAL A 196 -1.51 6.90 2.13
N VAL A 197 -2.54 6.70 2.94
CA VAL A 197 -3.10 7.72 3.83
C VAL A 197 -2.76 7.37 5.27
N ILE A 198 -2.15 8.30 6.00
CA ILE A 198 -1.79 8.17 7.41
C ILE A 198 -2.63 9.16 8.22
N GLY A 199 -3.54 8.64 9.04
CA GLY A 199 -4.54 9.40 9.78
C GLY A 199 -5.68 9.91 8.88
N GLY A 200 -6.36 10.97 9.32
CA GLY A 200 -7.35 11.69 8.52
C GLY A 200 -8.74 11.04 8.47
N GLY A 201 -8.98 9.91 9.15
CA GLY A 201 -10.32 9.33 9.29
C GLY A 201 -10.90 8.70 8.01
N LEU A 202 -10.07 8.45 6.98
CA LEU A 202 -10.50 7.89 5.68
C LEU A 202 -10.89 6.40 5.69
N ASN A 203 -11.08 5.80 6.86
CA ASN A 203 -11.32 4.37 6.94
C ASN A 203 -12.65 3.96 6.30
N PRO A 204 -12.71 2.75 5.70
CA PRO A 204 -13.91 2.21 5.09
C PRO A 204 -15.08 1.99 6.08
N ALA A 205 -14.81 2.03 7.39
CA ALA A 205 -15.81 2.01 8.45
C ALA A 205 -16.33 3.41 8.85
N GLY A 206 -15.92 4.48 8.17
CA GLY A 206 -16.39 5.86 8.35
C GLY A 206 -17.20 6.35 7.14
N GLY A 207 -18.04 7.36 7.33
CA GLY A 207 -18.98 7.90 6.32
C GLY A 207 -18.36 8.64 5.14
N VAL A 208 -17.20 8.19 4.66
CA VAL A 208 -16.54 8.73 3.46
C VAL A 208 -17.14 8.06 2.23
N SER A 209 -17.22 8.80 1.12
CA SER A 209 -17.62 8.24 -0.17
C SER A 209 -16.74 7.04 -0.53
N ALA A 210 -17.37 5.90 -0.87
CA ALA A 210 -16.70 4.70 -1.35
C ALA A 210 -15.76 4.98 -2.53
N ALA A 211 -16.08 5.99 -3.36
CA ALA A 211 -15.25 6.40 -4.48
C ALA A 211 -13.90 7.02 -4.06
N ALA A 212 -13.83 7.70 -2.91
CA ALA A 212 -12.58 8.22 -2.37
C ALA A 212 -11.75 7.10 -1.73
N ALA A 213 -12.41 6.19 -1.02
CA ALA A 213 -11.74 5.03 -0.41
C ALA A 213 -11.17 4.06 -1.48
N ALA A 214 -11.86 3.89 -2.61
CA ALA A 214 -11.38 3.07 -3.73
C ALA A 214 -10.12 3.61 -4.41
N GLN A 215 -9.78 4.89 -4.23
CA GLN A 215 -8.58 5.51 -4.78
C GLN A 215 -7.35 5.36 -3.87
N VAL A 216 -7.53 4.80 -2.66
CA VAL A 216 -6.49 4.65 -1.65
C VAL A 216 -6.05 3.20 -1.58
N ALA A 217 -4.75 2.95 -1.71
CA ALA A 217 -4.20 1.60 -1.61
C ALA A 217 -4.08 1.15 -0.14
N VAL A 218 -3.70 2.07 0.74
CA VAL A 218 -3.48 1.80 2.17
C VAL A 218 -4.01 2.94 3.03
N THR A 219 -4.83 2.63 4.03
CA THR A 219 -5.17 3.55 5.11
C THR A 219 -4.50 3.09 6.40
N ALA A 220 -3.94 4.03 7.16
CA ALA A 220 -3.31 3.75 8.43
C ALA A 220 -3.85 4.71 9.49
N ASP A 221 -4.70 4.20 10.39
CA ASP A 221 -5.39 5.02 11.37
C ASP A 221 -5.82 4.17 12.59
N TRP A 222 -6.52 4.76 13.55
CA TRP A 222 -6.99 4.06 14.75
C TRP A 222 -7.96 2.91 14.46
N LYS A 223 -8.69 2.97 13.34
CA LYS A 223 -9.53 1.87 12.80
C LYS A 223 -8.77 1.15 11.68
N GLY A 224 -8.76 -0.16 11.70
CA GLY A 224 -8.12 -0.99 10.68
C GLY A 224 -8.34 -2.47 10.98
N TRP A 225 -8.30 -3.32 9.96
CA TRP A 225 -8.49 -4.76 10.09
C TRP A 225 -7.16 -5.51 10.26
N LEU A 226 -6.04 -4.90 9.88
CA LEU A 226 -4.69 -5.41 10.12
C LEU A 226 -4.03 -4.62 11.25
N ARG A 227 -3.82 -5.25 12.40
CA ARG A 227 -3.18 -4.62 13.56
C ARG A 227 -1.69 -4.94 13.58
N VAL A 228 -0.86 -3.91 13.69
CA VAL A 228 0.59 -4.06 13.82
C VAL A 228 1.00 -3.80 15.26
N ASP A 229 1.62 -4.77 15.90
CA ASP A 229 2.17 -4.66 17.25
C ASP A 229 3.63 -5.11 17.27
N ARG A 230 4.33 -4.81 18.36
CA ARG A 230 5.68 -5.36 18.57
C ARG A 230 5.54 -6.85 18.88
N ALA A 231 6.44 -7.67 18.33
CA ALA A 231 6.46 -9.09 18.69
C ALA A 231 6.63 -9.24 20.21
N GLU A 232 5.99 -10.26 20.77
CA GLU A 232 6.09 -10.53 22.21
C GLU A 232 7.54 -10.76 22.61
N VAL A 233 8.00 -9.94 23.55
CA VAL A 233 9.29 -10.11 24.21
C VAL A 233 8.99 -10.73 25.57
N PRO A 234 9.67 -11.81 25.98
CA PRO A 234 9.46 -12.45 27.27
C PRO A 234 9.42 -11.42 28.41
N THR A 235 8.33 -11.42 29.16
CA THR A 235 8.18 -10.57 30.35
C THR A 235 8.91 -11.22 31.52
N PHE A 236 9.62 -10.41 32.32
CA PHE A 236 10.37 -10.88 33.48
C PHE A 236 9.63 -10.48 34.75
N TRP A 237 8.72 -11.35 35.21
CA TRP A 237 7.95 -11.14 36.45
C TRP A 237 8.76 -11.43 37.72
N ASP A 238 9.91 -12.10 37.61
CA ASP A 238 10.69 -12.60 38.76
C ASP A 238 12.09 -11.97 38.90
N MET A 239 12.26 -10.71 38.48
CA MET A 239 13.59 -10.09 38.40
C MET A 239 13.72 -8.84 39.27
N SER A 240 14.84 -8.73 39.99
CA SER A 240 15.13 -7.58 40.85
C SER A 240 15.44 -6.32 40.02
N ALA A 241 15.27 -5.13 40.62
CA ALA A 241 15.52 -3.86 39.92
C ALA A 241 16.99 -3.68 39.49
N GLU A 242 17.96 -4.21 40.25
CA GLU A 242 19.38 -4.17 39.90
C GLU A 242 19.70 -5.09 38.71
N GLU A 243 19.12 -6.29 38.69
CA GLU A 243 19.21 -7.23 37.57
C GLU A 243 18.47 -6.68 36.34
N ALA A 244 17.40 -5.89 36.54
CA ALA A 244 16.72 -5.13 35.50
C ALA A 244 17.58 -4.00 34.89
N LEU A 245 18.55 -3.44 35.63
CA LEU A 245 19.47 -2.45 35.09
C LEU A 245 20.67 -3.10 34.38
N ALA A 246 21.23 -4.17 34.97
CA ALA A 246 22.38 -4.89 34.39
C ALA A 246 22.06 -5.49 33.00
N ASP A 247 20.87 -6.08 32.84
CA ASP A 247 20.47 -6.69 31.58
C ASP A 247 19.78 -5.71 30.61
N ARG A 248 19.75 -4.39 30.91
CA ARG A 248 18.99 -3.39 30.11
C ARG A 248 19.42 -3.37 28.65
N GLU A 249 20.71 -3.40 28.36
CA GLU A 249 21.24 -3.37 27.00
C GLU A 249 20.87 -4.64 26.23
N LYS A 250 21.01 -5.81 26.88
CA LYS A 250 20.59 -7.10 26.35
C LYS A 250 19.07 -7.15 26.09
N ARG A 251 18.26 -6.55 26.96
CA ARG A 251 16.81 -6.40 26.77
C ARG A 251 16.48 -5.49 25.61
N GLN A 252 17.14 -4.34 25.51
CA GLN A 252 16.95 -3.43 24.39
C GLN A 252 17.29 -4.13 23.07
N ALA A 253 18.38 -4.89 23.02
CA ALA A 253 18.76 -5.70 21.87
C ALA A 253 17.72 -6.78 21.54
N ALA A 254 17.20 -7.52 22.53
CA ALA A 254 16.15 -8.52 22.32
C ALA A 254 14.84 -7.88 21.81
N VAL A 255 14.51 -6.71 22.32
CA VAL A 255 13.34 -5.91 21.94
C VAL A 255 13.49 -5.41 20.50
N GLU A 256 14.68 -4.96 20.10
CA GLU A 256 15.03 -4.58 18.73
C GLU A 256 15.05 -5.79 17.77
N ASP A 257 15.49 -6.96 18.23
CA ASP A 257 15.56 -8.22 17.46
C ASP A 257 14.19 -8.89 17.26
N ALA A 258 13.27 -8.71 18.21
CA ALA A 258 11.95 -9.36 18.19
C ALA A 258 11.12 -8.99 16.94
N GLY A 259 11.37 -7.83 16.35
CA GLY A 259 10.66 -7.35 15.16
C GLY A 259 9.20 -6.96 15.45
N TRP A 260 8.38 -7.02 14.42
CA TRP A 260 6.98 -6.60 14.45
C TRP A 260 6.07 -7.73 13.97
N VAL A 261 4.85 -7.79 14.49
CA VAL A 261 3.83 -8.76 14.08
C VAL A 261 2.62 -8.00 13.58
N ALA A 262 2.17 -8.36 12.39
CA ALA A 262 0.92 -7.89 11.82
C ALA A 262 -0.13 -9.00 11.96
N THR A 263 -1.22 -8.72 12.66
CA THR A 263 -2.27 -9.68 13.01
C THR A 263 -3.61 -9.22 12.46
N SER A 264 -4.37 -10.14 11.88
CA SER A 264 -5.72 -9.94 11.39
C SER A 264 -6.61 -11.15 11.73
N PRO A 265 -7.94 -11.05 11.60
CA PRO A 265 -8.83 -12.19 11.75
C PRO A 265 -8.52 -13.37 10.81
N TRP A 266 -7.81 -13.12 9.70
CA TRP A 266 -7.52 -14.12 8.66
C TRP A 266 -6.10 -14.69 8.72
N GLY A 267 -5.29 -14.26 9.67
CA GLY A 267 -3.91 -14.71 9.84
C GLY A 267 -2.97 -13.60 10.34
N ASN A 268 -1.69 -13.95 10.45
CA ASN A 268 -0.64 -13.04 10.89
C ASN A 268 0.66 -13.25 10.10
N PHE A 269 1.55 -12.26 10.15
CA PHE A 269 2.91 -12.37 9.63
C PHE A 269 3.87 -11.48 10.43
N THR A 270 5.17 -11.75 10.32
CA THR A 270 6.21 -11.00 11.03
C THR A 270 7.02 -10.13 10.08
N ILE A 271 7.54 -9.00 10.59
CA ILE A 271 8.27 -7.99 9.84
C ILE A 271 9.56 -7.68 10.60
N GLY A 272 10.70 -7.69 9.89
CA GLY A 272 11.97 -7.20 10.43
C GLY A 272 12.70 -8.14 11.39
N ARG A 273 12.28 -9.40 11.52
CA ARG A 273 13.06 -10.40 12.26
C ARG A 273 14.38 -10.64 11.51
N ARG A 274 15.52 -10.38 12.16
CA ARG A 274 16.80 -10.89 11.65
C ARG A 274 16.77 -12.41 11.86
N GLU A 275 16.81 -13.17 10.78
CA GLU A 275 17.11 -14.60 10.89
C GLU A 275 18.49 -14.73 11.54
N ARG A 276 18.54 -15.30 12.75
CA ARG A 276 19.81 -15.67 13.36
C ARG A 276 20.38 -16.81 12.53
N ALA A 277 21.50 -16.57 11.85
CA ALA A 277 22.35 -17.65 11.40
C ALA A 277 22.72 -18.48 12.64
N GLN A 278 22.36 -19.75 12.63
CA GLN A 278 22.75 -20.73 13.65
C GLN A 278 24.24 -21.05 13.52
#